data_AF-A0AAN8GEG3-F1
#
_entry.id   AF-A0AAN8GEG3-F1
#
_cell.length_a   1.000
_cell.length_b   1.000
_cell.length_c   1.000
_cell.angle_alpha   90.00
_cell.angle_beta   90.00
_cell.angle_gamma   90.00
#
_symmetry.space_group_name_H-M   'P 1'
#
loop_
_entity.id
_entity.type
_entity.pdbx_description
1 polymer ?
#
loop_
_entity_poly.entity_id
_entity_poly.type
_entity_poly.pdbx_seq_one_letter_code
_entity_poly.pdbx_strand_id
1 'polypeptide(L)'
;MDKLPSISSEEPSLKRDFDHALQTSSATCWRSKGWKTFLIVPELNKELLIWDKKQSMFEELKRLDFFLAELYKHLDGCSQECPDIIAIQTRMKVLTHRMDMSYGQMGSLLRSGSSQMLFASQMLRYADLYSATCLNLLHYPFNYHFMAPPVLMPHESALQQSTDFASTELTVTNNIVKLTRN
;
A
#
# COMPACT_ATOMS: atom_id res chain seq x y z
N MET A 1 33.55 -30.41 -24.76
CA MET A 1 32.64 -29.63 -25.61
C MET A 1 31.27 -29.72 -24.98
N ASP A 2 31.06 -28.85 -24.00
CA ASP A 2 29.81 -28.72 -23.27
C ASP A 2 28.80 -27.99 -24.15
N LYS A 3 27.62 -28.56 -24.33
CA LYS A 3 26.44 -27.82 -24.80
C LYS A 3 25.27 -28.08 -23.86
N LEU A 4 24.82 -26.96 -23.30
CA LEU A 4 23.74 -26.73 -22.35
C LEU A 4 22.42 -27.39 -22.74
N PRO A 5 21.62 -27.89 -21.78
CA PRO A 5 20.20 -28.07 -21.99
C PRO A 5 19.44 -26.77 -21.72
N SER A 6 18.50 -26.54 -22.61
CA SER A 6 17.52 -25.46 -22.70
C SER A 6 16.70 -25.25 -21.42
N ILE A 7 16.56 -23.99 -21.01
CA ILE A 7 15.63 -23.51 -19.98
C ILE A 7 14.22 -23.53 -20.58
N SER A 8 13.43 -24.53 -20.20
CA SER A 8 11.98 -24.55 -20.43
C SER A 8 11.28 -23.80 -19.31
N SER A 9 10.38 -22.91 -19.70
CA SER A 9 9.47 -22.12 -18.89
C SER A 9 8.57 -22.97 -17.98
N GLU A 10 8.92 -23.05 -16.69
CA GLU A 10 8.03 -23.50 -15.62
C GLU A 10 7.71 -22.30 -14.70
N GLU A 11 6.72 -21.49 -15.07
CA GLU A 11 6.26 -20.36 -14.23
C GLU A 11 4.74 -20.28 -13.91
N PRO A 12 3.91 -21.35 -14.04
CA PRO A 12 2.52 -21.31 -13.51
C PRO A 12 2.24 -22.24 -12.32
N SER A 13 3.21 -23.00 -11.79
CA SER A 13 3.04 -23.87 -10.61
C SER A 13 3.27 -23.11 -9.30
N LEU A 14 4.38 -22.37 -9.21
CA LEU A 14 4.80 -21.66 -7.99
C LEU A 14 3.77 -20.63 -7.49
N LYS A 15 3.05 -19.98 -8.42
CA LYS A 15 2.03 -18.97 -8.07
C LYS A 15 0.79 -19.58 -7.43
N ARG A 16 0.41 -20.79 -7.86
CA ARG A 16 -0.71 -21.55 -7.26
C ARG A 16 -0.34 -22.10 -5.88
N ASP A 17 0.92 -22.52 -5.71
CA ASP A 17 1.42 -22.97 -4.41
C ASP A 17 1.44 -21.83 -3.39
N PHE A 18 1.71 -20.60 -3.82
CA PHE A 18 1.70 -19.42 -2.96
C PHE A 18 0.29 -19.03 -2.48
N ASP A 19 -0.69 -19.00 -3.40
CA ASP A 19 -2.09 -18.72 -3.05
C ASP A 19 -2.66 -19.81 -2.13
N HIS A 20 -2.37 -21.09 -2.41
CA HIS A 20 -2.81 -22.20 -1.57
C HIS A 20 -2.13 -22.21 -0.20
N ALA A 21 -0.82 -21.90 -0.12
CA ALA A 21 -0.05 -21.85 1.13
C ALA A 21 -0.50 -20.72 2.06
N LEU A 22 -0.87 -19.55 1.53
CA LEU A 22 -1.39 -18.44 2.32
C LEU A 22 -2.79 -18.69 2.88
N GLN A 23 -3.59 -19.54 2.22
CA GLN A 23 -4.92 -19.91 2.67
C GLN A 23 -4.95 -21.18 3.55
N THR A 24 -3.88 -22.00 3.56
CA THR A 24 -3.83 -23.25 4.34
C THR A 24 -3.25 -23.07 5.75
N SER A 25 -3.61 -23.98 6.66
CA SER A 25 -3.17 -24.06 8.06
C SER A 25 -1.64 -23.95 8.26
N SER A 26 -0.85 -24.20 7.22
CA SER A 26 0.61 -24.10 7.22
C SER A 26 1.12 -22.67 7.42
N ALA A 27 0.53 -21.66 6.78
CA ALA A 27 0.93 -20.26 6.98
C ALA A 27 0.66 -19.80 8.42
N THR A 28 -0.50 -20.15 8.98
CA THR A 28 -0.84 -19.88 10.38
C THR A 28 0.11 -20.61 11.33
N CYS A 29 0.48 -21.85 11.00
CA CYS A 29 1.42 -22.66 11.78
C CYS A 29 2.84 -22.06 11.80
N TRP A 30 3.34 -21.52 10.69
CA TRP A 30 4.63 -20.82 10.65
C TRP A 30 4.60 -19.51 11.45
N ARG A 31 3.47 -18.81 11.43
CA ARG A 31 3.27 -17.60 12.23
C ARG A 31 3.29 -17.90 13.73
N SER A 32 2.65 -18.98 14.18
CA SER A 32 2.74 -19.43 15.57
C SER A 32 4.15 -19.86 15.99
N LYS A 33 5.03 -20.20 15.04
CA LYS A 33 6.44 -20.54 15.28
C LYS A 33 7.39 -19.34 15.22
N GLY A 34 6.90 -18.13 14.91
CA GLY A 34 7.71 -16.90 14.90
C GLY A 34 8.74 -16.81 13.76
N TRP A 35 8.54 -17.54 12.66
CA TRP A 35 9.46 -17.49 11.53
C TRP A 35 9.27 -16.18 10.75
N LYS A 36 10.39 -15.49 10.46
CA LYS A 36 10.36 -14.29 9.63
C LYS A 36 10.15 -14.65 8.16
N THR A 37 9.18 -14.03 7.51
CA THR A 37 8.83 -14.31 6.13
C THR A 37 9.28 -13.20 5.18
N PHE A 38 9.78 -13.61 4.01
CA PHE A 38 10.19 -12.70 2.94
C PHE A 38 9.46 -13.05 1.65
N LEU A 39 8.62 -12.14 1.15
CA LEU A 39 7.87 -12.33 -0.07
C LEU A 39 8.56 -11.68 -1.27
N ILE A 40 8.71 -12.44 -2.35
CA ILE A 40 9.21 -11.98 -3.63
C ILE A 40 8.04 -11.86 -4.61
N VAL A 41 7.80 -10.65 -5.13
CA VAL A 41 6.75 -10.35 -6.12
C VAL A 41 7.41 -9.73 -7.36
N PRO A 42 7.74 -10.52 -8.40
CA PRO A 42 8.49 -10.01 -9.55
C PRO A 42 7.73 -8.91 -10.32
N GLU A 43 6.40 -8.91 -10.28
CA GLU A 43 5.55 -7.91 -10.91
C GLU A 43 5.63 -6.52 -10.24
N LEU A 44 6.16 -6.44 -9.01
CA LEU A 44 6.22 -5.22 -8.22
C LEU A 44 7.03 -4.10 -8.89
N ASN A 45 8.11 -4.43 -9.61
CA ASN A 45 8.93 -3.43 -10.31
C ASN A 45 8.14 -2.73 -11.43
N LYS A 46 7.35 -3.49 -12.20
CA LYS A 46 6.47 -2.93 -13.23
C LYS A 46 5.41 -2.04 -12.59
N GLU A 47 4.85 -2.49 -11.47
CA GLU A 47 3.81 -1.77 -10.75
C GLU A 47 4.31 -0.43 -10.19
N LEU A 48 5.49 -0.40 -9.57
CA LEU A 48 6.13 0.81 -9.07
C LEU A 48 6.39 1.83 -10.20
N LEU A 49 6.81 1.37 -11.38
CA LEU A 49 7.04 2.26 -12.52
C LEU A 49 5.75 2.92 -13.03
N ILE A 50 4.64 2.16 -13.08
CA ILE A 50 3.35 2.71 -13.52
C ILE A 50 2.77 3.62 -12.42
N TRP A 51 2.94 3.24 -11.16
CA TRP A 51 2.53 4.04 -10.02
C TRP A 51 3.11 5.45 -10.08
N ASP A 52 4.43 5.55 -10.26
CA ASP A 52 5.14 6.83 -10.34
C ASP A 52 4.57 7.71 -11.48
N LYS A 53 4.37 7.11 -12.67
CA LYS A 53 3.81 7.81 -13.84
C LYS A 53 2.36 8.25 -13.67
N LYS A 54 1.57 7.52 -12.87
CA LYS A 54 0.10 7.70 -12.75
C LYS A 54 -0.31 8.27 -11.40
N GLN A 55 0.63 8.75 -10.59
CA GLN A 55 0.36 9.35 -9.29
C GLN A 55 -0.67 10.49 -9.36
N SER A 56 -0.64 11.29 -10.43
CA SER A 56 -1.60 12.39 -10.64
C SER A 56 -3.06 11.93 -10.74
N MET A 57 -3.33 10.80 -11.42
CA MET A 57 -4.69 10.23 -11.49
C MET A 57 -5.13 9.75 -10.11
N PHE A 58 -4.21 9.13 -9.35
CA PHE A 58 -4.52 8.68 -8.00
C PHE A 58 -4.81 9.84 -7.03
N GLU A 59 -4.09 10.95 -7.18
CA GLU A 59 -4.37 12.16 -6.39
C GLU A 59 -5.73 12.77 -6.76
N GLU A 60 -6.10 12.81 -8.05
CA GLU A 60 -7.43 13.22 -8.47
C GLU A 60 -8.52 12.33 -7.88
N LEU A 61 -8.31 11.00 -7.85
CA LEU A 61 -9.24 10.08 -7.21
C LEU A 61 -9.45 10.41 -5.73
N LYS A 62 -8.36 10.62 -4.98
CA LYS A 62 -8.40 11.01 -3.57
C LYS A 62 -9.13 12.33 -3.34
N ARG A 63 -8.93 13.32 -4.23
CA ARG A 63 -9.63 14.60 -4.14
C ARG A 63 -11.13 14.43 -4.34
N LEU A 64 -11.55 13.57 -5.26
CA LEU A 64 -12.97 13.23 -5.45
C LEU A 64 -13.54 12.50 -4.24
N ASP A 65 -12.81 11.54 -3.66
CA ASP A 65 -13.21 10.85 -2.41
C ASP A 65 -13.40 11.85 -1.25
N PHE A 66 -12.49 12.81 -1.10
CA PHE A 66 -12.58 13.85 -0.08
C PHE A 66 -13.78 14.78 -0.32
N PHE A 67 -13.94 15.27 -1.56
CA PHE A 67 -15.07 16.13 -1.93
C PHE A 67 -16.41 15.44 -1.71
N LEU A 68 -16.49 14.14 -2.02
CA LEU A 68 -17.67 13.33 -1.76
C LEU A 68 -17.97 13.24 -0.25
N ALA A 69 -16.95 13.02 0.59
CA ALA A 69 -17.10 13.02 2.04
C ALA A 69 -17.56 14.38 2.60
N GLU A 70 -17.07 15.50 2.06
CA GLU A 70 -17.53 16.84 2.43
C GLU A 70 -19.01 17.04 2.07
N LEU A 71 -19.41 16.69 0.84
CA LEU A 71 -20.81 16.77 0.42
C LEU A 71 -21.74 15.95 1.34
N TYR A 72 -21.34 14.72 1.69
CA TYR A 72 -22.13 13.90 2.62
C TYR A 72 -22.29 14.53 4.00
N LYS A 73 -21.26 15.18 4.54
CA LYS A 73 -21.33 15.88 5.83
C LYS A 73 -22.36 17.02 5.86
N HIS A 74 -22.56 17.69 4.73
CA HIS A 74 -23.49 18.81 4.62
C HIS A 74 -24.93 18.39 4.33
N LEU A 75 -25.18 17.12 4.00
CA LEU A 75 -26.51 16.59 3.65
C LEU A 75 -27.35 16.20 4.88
N ASP A 76 -26.75 16.09 6.06
CA ASP A 76 -27.41 15.62 7.29
C ASP A 76 -28.37 16.64 7.96
N GLY A 77 -28.75 17.74 7.28
CA GLY A 77 -29.29 18.95 7.94
C GLY A 77 -30.58 19.61 7.39
N CYS A 78 -31.46 18.94 6.63
CA CYS A 78 -32.73 19.47 6.06
C CYS A 78 -32.74 19.97 4.60
N SER A 79 -31.73 19.69 3.77
CA SER A 79 -31.75 20.08 2.35
C SER A 79 -32.58 19.11 1.49
N GLN A 80 -33.62 19.61 0.83
CA GLN A 80 -34.51 18.86 -0.08
C GLN A 80 -33.90 18.65 -1.48
N GLU A 81 -32.72 19.22 -1.74
CA GLU A 81 -31.98 19.11 -3.00
C GLU A 81 -30.78 18.19 -2.80
N CYS A 82 -30.88 16.96 -3.32
CA CYS A 82 -29.75 16.06 -3.44
C CYS A 82 -28.81 16.59 -4.55
N PRO A 83 -27.56 16.97 -4.25
CA PRO A 83 -26.60 17.35 -5.29
C PRO A 83 -26.33 16.14 -6.20
N ASP A 84 -25.81 16.39 -7.40
CA ASP A 84 -25.52 15.38 -8.43
C ASP A 84 -24.33 14.47 -8.04
N ILE A 85 -24.55 13.66 -7.01
CA ILE A 85 -23.63 12.65 -6.48
C ILE A 85 -23.33 11.60 -7.57
N ILE A 86 -24.29 11.37 -8.47
CA ILE A 86 -24.19 10.39 -9.56
C ILE A 86 -23.09 10.82 -10.55
N ALA A 87 -23.00 12.09 -10.91
CA ALA A 87 -21.92 12.60 -11.75
C ALA A 87 -20.54 12.37 -11.14
N ILE A 88 -20.39 12.63 -9.83
CA ILE A 88 -19.12 12.45 -9.10
C ILE A 88 -18.74 10.97 -9.05
N GLN A 89 -19.68 10.10 -8.66
CA GLN A 89 -19.47 8.65 -8.63
C GLN A 89 -19.14 8.08 -10.02
N THR A 90 -19.77 8.61 -11.07
CA THR A 90 -19.49 8.20 -12.45
C THR A 90 -18.08 8.62 -12.85
N ARG A 91 -17.66 9.85 -12.52
CA ARG A 91 -16.30 10.32 -12.75
C ARG A 91 -15.28 9.45 -12.01
N MET A 92 -15.53 9.11 -10.75
CA MET A 92 -14.68 8.20 -9.98
C MET A 92 -14.56 6.83 -10.65
N LYS A 93 -15.67 6.22 -11.10
CA LYS A 93 -15.65 4.95 -11.82
C LYS A 93 -14.84 5.01 -13.12
N VAL A 94 -15.01 6.06 -13.92
CA VAL A 94 -14.25 6.28 -15.15
C VAL A 94 -12.76 6.42 -14.83
N LEU A 95 -12.41 7.16 -13.79
CA LEU A 95 -11.04 7.40 -13.40
C LEU A 95 -10.36 6.13 -12.86
N THR A 96 -11.06 5.35 -12.02
CA THR A 96 -10.63 4.02 -11.56
C THR A 96 -10.38 3.09 -12.75
N HIS A 97 -11.33 3.01 -13.69
CA HIS A 97 -11.17 2.18 -14.89
C HIS A 97 -9.96 2.62 -15.73
N ARG A 98 -9.78 3.92 -15.97
CA ARG A 98 -8.60 4.46 -16.69
C ARG A 98 -7.29 4.14 -15.99
N MET A 99 -7.27 4.18 -14.66
CA MET A 99 -6.11 3.81 -13.86
C MET A 99 -5.82 2.32 -14.00
N ASP A 100 -6.80 1.45 -13.82
CA ASP A 100 -6.65 -0.01 -13.90
C ASP A 100 -6.17 -0.44 -15.30
N MET A 101 -6.71 0.16 -16.36
CA MET A 101 -6.26 -0.10 -17.74
C MET A 101 -4.79 0.27 -18.00
N SER A 102 -4.18 1.11 -17.17
CA SER A 102 -2.75 1.43 -17.30
C SER A 102 -1.84 0.28 -16.85
N TYR A 103 -2.34 -0.65 -16.03
CA TYR A 103 -1.59 -1.82 -15.53
C TYR A 103 -1.78 -3.05 -16.43
N GLY A 104 -2.93 -3.16 -17.08
CA GLY A 104 -3.29 -4.20 -18.04
C GLY A 104 -4.80 -4.46 -18.04
N GLN A 105 -5.25 -5.49 -18.77
CA GLN A 105 -6.67 -5.85 -18.87
C GLN A 105 -7.31 -6.20 -17.51
N MET A 106 -6.54 -6.75 -16.57
CA MET A 106 -7.02 -7.15 -15.24
C MET A 106 -6.82 -6.06 -14.17
N GLY A 107 -6.15 -4.95 -14.48
CA GLY A 107 -5.77 -3.94 -13.49
C GLY A 107 -4.44 -4.21 -12.79
N SER A 108 -4.21 -3.47 -11.69
CA SER A 108 -3.04 -3.64 -10.81
C SER A 108 -3.21 -4.89 -9.93
N LEU A 109 -2.10 -5.49 -9.51
CA LEU A 109 -2.11 -6.65 -8.61
C LEU A 109 -2.41 -6.24 -7.16
N LEU A 110 -2.03 -5.01 -6.79
CA LEU A 110 -2.15 -4.54 -5.41
C LEU A 110 -3.44 -3.76 -5.16
N ARG A 111 -4.03 -3.12 -6.18
CA ARG A 111 -5.14 -2.19 -5.99
C ARG A 111 -6.04 -2.05 -7.21
N SER A 112 -7.31 -1.75 -6.97
CA SER A 112 -8.23 -1.18 -7.95
C SER A 112 -8.81 0.14 -7.40
N GLY A 113 -8.58 1.25 -8.09
CA GLY A 113 -9.02 2.57 -7.61
C GLY A 113 -8.42 2.95 -6.25
N SER A 114 -9.28 3.29 -5.29
CA SER A 114 -8.91 3.56 -3.89
C SER A 114 -8.88 2.30 -3.02
N SER A 115 -9.40 1.17 -3.51
CA SER A 115 -9.54 -0.07 -2.76
C SER A 115 -8.40 -1.05 -3.00
N GLN A 116 -7.79 -1.54 -1.92
CA GLN A 116 -6.74 -2.55 -1.96
C GLN A 116 -7.29 -3.92 -2.38
N MET A 117 -6.55 -4.67 -3.19
CA MET A 117 -6.90 -6.05 -3.56
C MET A 117 -6.64 -7.05 -2.42
N LEU A 118 -7.30 -8.20 -2.48
CA LEU A 118 -7.09 -9.29 -1.52
C LEU A 118 -5.62 -9.74 -1.45
N PHE A 119 -4.95 -9.84 -2.60
CA PHE A 119 -3.53 -10.21 -2.66
C PHE A 119 -2.66 -9.25 -1.83
N ALA A 120 -2.85 -7.93 -2.00
CA ALA A 120 -2.08 -6.96 -1.22
C ALA A 120 -2.44 -6.99 0.27
N SER A 121 -3.70 -7.24 0.62
CA SER A 121 -4.12 -7.41 2.02
C SER A 121 -3.48 -8.65 2.65
N GLN A 122 -3.39 -9.75 1.91
CA GLN A 122 -2.69 -10.96 2.34
C GLN A 122 -1.19 -10.70 2.48
N MET A 123 -0.56 -10.06 1.50
CA MET A 123 0.85 -9.69 1.54
C MET A 123 1.17 -8.91 2.81
N LEU A 124 0.41 -7.86 3.13
CA LEU A 124 0.65 -7.03 4.31
C LEU A 124 0.44 -7.78 5.64
N ARG A 125 -0.44 -8.79 5.67
CA ARG A 125 -0.73 -9.57 6.88
C ARG A 125 0.23 -10.73 7.12
N TYR A 126 0.81 -11.29 6.07
CA TYR A 126 1.55 -12.56 6.14
C TYR A 126 3.04 -12.42 5.82
N ALA A 127 3.46 -11.37 5.11
CA ALA A 127 4.86 -11.11 4.82
C ALA A 127 5.42 -10.05 5.77
N ASP A 128 6.51 -10.35 6.48
CA ASP A 128 7.22 -9.35 7.28
C ASP A 128 7.97 -8.35 6.38
N LEU A 129 8.56 -8.86 5.30
CA LEU A 129 9.22 -8.07 4.26
C LEU A 129 8.74 -8.52 2.89
N TYR A 130 8.63 -7.57 1.95
CA TYR A 130 8.33 -7.85 0.56
C TYR A 130 9.28 -7.08 -0.37
N SER A 131 9.58 -7.64 -1.53
CA SER A 131 10.39 -6.99 -2.57
C SER A 131 10.13 -7.58 -3.94
N ALA A 132 10.67 -6.95 -4.99
CA ALA A 132 10.64 -7.53 -6.33
C ALA A 132 11.67 -8.65 -6.54
N THR A 133 12.79 -8.63 -5.80
CA THR A 133 13.89 -9.58 -5.95
C THR A 133 14.64 -9.73 -4.63
N CYS A 134 15.10 -10.94 -4.32
CA CYS A 134 15.91 -11.21 -3.12
C CYS A 134 17.23 -10.42 -3.06
N LEU A 135 17.75 -10.00 -4.23
CA LEU A 135 18.94 -9.16 -4.33
C LEU A 135 18.79 -7.80 -3.63
N ASN A 136 17.56 -7.34 -3.40
CA ASN A 136 17.32 -6.09 -2.67
C ASN A 136 17.87 -6.14 -1.24
N LEU A 137 18.01 -7.33 -0.62
CA LEU A 137 18.62 -7.48 0.70
C LEU A 137 20.12 -7.17 0.70
N LEU A 138 20.82 -7.38 -0.42
CA LEU A 138 22.27 -7.15 -0.51
C LEU A 138 22.64 -5.66 -0.41
N HIS A 139 21.68 -4.78 -0.65
CA HIS A 139 21.86 -3.33 -0.50
C HIS A 139 21.86 -2.87 0.96
N TYR A 140 21.48 -3.76 1.90
CA TYR A 140 21.45 -3.48 3.34
C TYR A 140 22.61 -4.20 4.05
N PRO A 141 23.19 -3.59 5.09
CA PRO A 141 24.20 -4.26 5.90
C PRO A 141 23.59 -5.44 6.67
N PHE A 142 24.39 -6.45 7.01
CA PHE A 142 23.92 -7.66 7.70
C PHE A 142 23.28 -7.41 9.07
N ASN A 143 23.57 -6.27 9.71
CA ASN A 143 23.02 -5.86 11.00
C ASN A 143 21.87 -4.84 10.88
N TYR A 144 21.21 -4.77 9.73
CA TYR A 144 20.08 -3.85 9.53
C TYR A 144 18.84 -4.30 10.31
N HIS A 145 18.19 -3.34 10.99
CA HIS A 145 16.96 -3.57 11.72
C HIS A 145 15.77 -2.99 10.96
N PHE A 146 14.97 -3.87 10.34
CA PHE A 146 13.74 -3.48 9.65
C PHE A 146 12.64 -3.18 10.67
N MET A 147 12.20 -1.93 10.72
CA MET A 147 11.12 -1.46 11.59
C MET A 147 9.97 -0.88 10.76
N ALA A 148 8.75 -1.35 11.03
CA ALA A 148 7.53 -0.75 10.50
C ALA A 148 6.95 0.22 11.54
N PRO A 149 6.34 1.35 11.12
CA PRO A 149 5.61 2.23 12.03
C PRO A 149 4.50 1.46 12.77
N PRO A 150 4.24 1.76 14.04
CA PRO A 150 3.17 1.11 14.79
C PRO A 150 1.81 1.46 14.17
N VAL A 151 0.96 0.45 13.98
CA VAL A 151 -0.43 0.65 13.52
C VAL A 151 -1.26 1.09 14.70
N LEU A 152 -1.61 2.37 14.73
CA LEU A 152 -2.46 2.94 15.78
C LEU A 152 -3.92 2.62 15.52
N MET A 153 -4.65 2.35 16.61
CA MET A 153 -6.10 2.22 16.56
C MET A 153 -6.75 3.58 16.30
N PRO A 154 -7.93 3.66 15.66
CA PRO A 154 -8.55 4.94 15.31
C PRO A 154 -8.71 5.92 16.49
N HIS A 155 -8.95 5.40 17.70
CA HIS A 155 -9.08 6.21 18.91
C HIS A 155 -7.73 6.75 19.44
N GLU A 156 -6.62 6.07 19.15
CA GLU A 156 -5.26 6.51 19.48
C GLU A 156 -4.81 7.62 18.50
N SER A 157 -5.18 7.51 17.22
CA SER A 157 -4.84 8.47 16.17
C SER A 157 -5.53 9.84 16.35
N ALA A 158 -6.78 9.85 16.80
CA ALA A 158 -7.53 11.09 17.05
C ALA A 158 -6.88 11.96 18.13
N LEU A 159 -6.22 11.32 19.11
CA LEU A 159 -5.50 12.01 20.18
C LEU A 159 -4.26 12.74 19.65
N GLN A 160 -3.51 12.13 18.72
CA GLN A 160 -2.33 12.76 18.12
C GLN A 160 -2.67 13.98 17.24
N GLN A 161 -3.76 13.91 16.47
CA GLN A 161 -4.21 15.07 15.69
C GLN A 161 -4.52 16.27 16.59
N SER A 162 -5.14 16.05 17.76
CA SER A 162 -5.43 17.12 18.72
C SER A 162 -4.18 17.75 19.34
N THR A 163 -3.10 16.97 19.54
CA THR A 163 -1.83 17.48 20.08
C THR A 163 -0.99 18.23 19.06
N ASP A 164 -1.11 17.91 17.76
CA ASP A 164 -0.44 18.66 16.70
C ASP A 164 -1.09 20.04 16.48
N PHE A 165 -2.41 20.14 16.63
CA PHE A 165 -3.11 21.44 16.68
C PHE A 165 -2.69 22.27 17.90
N ALA A 166 -2.45 21.65 19.07
CA ALA A 166 -1.95 22.36 20.25
C ALA A 166 -0.46 22.75 20.14
N SER A 167 0.34 22.02 19.36
CA SER A 167 1.78 22.28 19.20
C SER A 167 2.10 23.40 18.20
N THR A 168 1.11 23.81 17.38
CA THR A 168 1.29 24.89 16.39
C THR A 168 1.33 26.29 17.04
N GLU A 169 0.98 26.43 18.33
CA GLU A 169 0.99 27.72 19.04
C GLU A 169 2.28 28.00 19.86
N LEU A 170 3.25 27.08 19.90
CA LEU A 170 4.47 27.27 20.72
C LEU A 170 5.80 27.29 19.94
N THR A 171 5.79 27.29 18.61
CA THR A 171 7.03 27.38 17.83
C THR A 171 7.37 28.82 17.43
N VAL A 172 7.58 29.69 18.43
CA VAL A 172 8.45 30.86 18.29
C VAL A 172 9.34 30.92 19.52
N THR A 173 10.51 30.28 19.44
CA THR A 173 11.84 30.83 19.80
C THR A 173 12.87 29.70 19.94
N ASN A 174 13.87 29.74 19.07
CA ASN A 174 15.29 29.61 19.43
C ASN A 174 15.75 28.36 20.24
N ASN A 175 16.44 27.42 19.57
CA ASN A 175 17.91 27.36 19.56
C ASN A 175 18.50 25.96 19.31
N ILE A 176 19.60 26.01 18.55
CA ILE A 176 20.62 25.00 18.26
C ILE A 176 21.03 24.19 19.50
N VAL A 177 21.06 22.85 19.37
CA VAL A 177 21.94 22.00 20.19
C VAL A 177 22.72 21.07 19.27
N LYS A 178 23.95 21.49 18.94
CA LYS A 178 25.06 20.56 18.73
C LYS A 178 25.51 20.14 20.13
N LEU A 179 25.62 18.84 20.38
CA LEU A 179 26.50 18.37 21.46
C LEU A 179 27.40 17.24 20.95
N THR A 180 28.69 17.50 21.10
CA THR A 180 29.88 16.74 20.77
C THR A 180 30.13 15.58 21.73
N ARG A 181 30.87 14.59 21.21
CA ARG A 181 31.63 13.55 21.92
C ARG A 181 32.21 14.01 23.27
N ASN A 182 32.13 13.10 24.25
CA ASN A 182 33.28 12.65 25.03
C ASN A 182 33.22 11.12 25.12
#